data_AF-A0A967B0J7-F1
#
_entry.id   AF-A0A967B0J7-F1
#
_cell.length_a   1.000
_cell.length_b   1.000
_cell.length_c   1.000
_cell.angle_alpha   90.00
_cell.angle_beta   90.00
_cell.angle_gamma   90.00
#
_symmetry.space_group_name_H-M   'P 1'
#
loop_
_entity.id
_entity.type
_entity.pdbx_description
1 polymer ?
#
loop_
_entity_poly.entity_id
_entity_poly.type
_entity_poly.pdbx_seq_one_letter_code
_entity_poly.pdbx_strand_id
1 'polypeptide(L)' 'MHTELTSAEACEALGVHPSTLSRWVQNGRIIPARKLPGLRGPFLFPPSEIKRLKAELARDARTAGRSRKAASA' A
#
# COMPACT_ATOMS: atom_id res chain seq x y z
N MET A 1 -6.52 -17.56 -10.67
CA MET A 1 -5.21 -16.97 -10.98
C MET A 1 -4.93 -15.91 -9.93
N HIS A 2 -4.00 -16.15 -9.01
CA HIS A 2 -3.65 -15.16 -7.98
C HIS A 2 -2.52 -14.28 -8.51
N THR A 3 -2.89 -13.14 -9.10
CA THR A 3 -1.93 -12.10 -9.49
C THR A 3 -1.57 -11.31 -8.24
N GLU A 4 -0.47 -11.68 -7.59
CA GLU A 4 0.12 -10.88 -6.51
C GLU A 4 0.79 -9.64 -7.11
N LEU A 5 0.65 -8.51 -6.42
CA LEU A 5 1.24 -7.24 -6.82
C LEU A 5 2.57 -7.04 -6.11
N THR A 6 3.58 -6.60 -6.85
CA THR A 6 4.83 -6.12 -6.28
C THR A 6 4.61 -4.82 -5.49
N SER A 7 5.60 -4.44 -4.68
CA SER A 7 5.59 -3.15 -3.98
C SER A 7 5.36 -1.97 -4.93
N ALA A 8 5.90 -2.03 -6.15
CA ALA A 8 5.74 -0.98 -7.16
C ALA A 8 4.29 -0.89 -7.66
N GLU A 9 3.72 -2.02 -8.08
CA GLU A 9 2.33 -2.09 -8.54
C GLU A 9 1.34 -1.75 -7.42
N ALA A 10 1.64 -2.16 -6.19
CA ALA A 10 0.85 -1.79 -5.01
C ALA A 10 0.89 -0.28 -4.76
N CYS A 11 2.06 0.35 -4.89
CA CYS A 11 2.20 1.81 -4.76
C CYS A 11 1.40 2.54 -5.84
N GLU A 12 1.44 2.07 -7.08
CA GLU A 12 0.69 2.65 -8.20
C GLU A 12 -0.83 2.49 -8.00
N ALA A 13 -1.29 1.30 -7.59
CA ALA A 13 -2.70 1.01 -7.36
C ALA A 13 -3.31 1.82 -6.20
N LEU A 14 -2.49 2.11 -5.18
CA LEU A 14 -2.85 2.89 -3.99
C LEU A 14 -2.56 4.39 -4.12
N GLY A 15 -1.72 4.80 -5.07
CA GLY A 15 -1.25 6.18 -5.23
C GLY A 15 -0.39 6.68 -4.06
N VAL A 16 0.46 5.82 -3.49
CA VAL A 16 1.30 6.15 -2.32
C VAL A 16 2.79 5.95 -2.61
N HIS A 17 3.64 6.70 -1.89
CA HIS A 17 5.08 6.54 -1.99
C HIS A 17 5.54 5.19 -1.38
N PRO A 18 6.57 4.51 -1.95
CA PRO A 18 7.12 3.27 -1.42
C PRO A 18 7.60 3.34 0.04
N SER A 19 8.06 4.52 0.49
CA SER A 19 8.39 4.74 1.91
C SER A 19 7.17 4.65 2.82
N THR A 20 6.02 5.16 2.37
CA THR A 20 4.74 5.08 3.10
C THR A 20 4.26 3.65 3.18
N LEU A 21 4.33 2.93 2.06
CA LEU A 21 3.97 1.52 1.99
C LEU A 21 4.88 0.67 2.89
N SER A 22 6.19 0.92 2.88
CA SER A 22 7.15 0.24 3.77
C SER A 22 6.84 0.50 5.25
N ARG A 23 6.50 1.74 5.62
CA ARG A 23 6.09 2.09 6.98
C ARG A 23 4.78 1.40 7.38
N TRP A 24 3.82 1.26 6.46
CA TRP A 24 2.58 0.55 6.73
C TRP A 24 2.78 -0.94 6.93
N VAL A 25 3.70 -1.57 6.19
CA VAL A 25 4.11 -2.96 6.41
C VAL A 25 4.74 -3.11 7.80
N GLN A 26 5.66 -2.22 8.17
CA GLN A 26 6.31 -2.24 9.49
C GLN A 26 5.30 -2.04 10.64
N ASN A 27 4.31 -1.17 10.44
CA ASN A 27 3.25 -0.91 11.41
C ASN A 27 2.16 -1.99 11.40
N GLY A 28 2.23 -3.00 10.53
CA GLY A 28 1.22 -4.06 10.41
C GLY A 28 -0.13 -3.60 9.81
N ARG A 29 -0.17 -2.42 9.17
CA ARG A 29 -1.40 -1.89 8.52
C ARG A 29 -1.73 -2.63 7.23
N ILE A 30 -0.72 -3.12 6.52
CA ILE A 30 -0.87 -3.95 5.33
C ILE A 30 0.01 -5.20 5.47
N ILE A 31 -0.56 -6.36 5.12
CA ILE A 31 0.12 -7.64 5.25
C ILE A 31 0.64 -8.08 3.88
N PRO A 32 1.96 -8.18 3.67
CA PRO A 32 2.50 -8.79 2.46
C PRO A 32 2.26 -10.31 2.49
N ALA A 33 1.89 -10.88 1.35
CA ALA A 33 1.74 -12.33 1.20
C ALA A 33 3.10 -13.04 1.31
N ARG A 34 4.14 -12.46 0.73
CA ARG A 34 5.51 -12.98 0.77
C ARG A 34 6.51 -11.91 0.42
N LYS A 35 7.75 -12.07 0.88
CA LYS A 35 8.90 -11.27 0.47
C LYS A 35 9.75 -12.11 -0.47
N LEU A 36 10.10 -11.58 -1.63
CA LEU A 36 11.01 -12.29 -2.53
C LEU A 36 12.43 -12.36 -1.94
N PRO A 37 13.18 -13.44 -2.19
CA PRO A 37 14.57 -13.55 -1.77
C PRO A 37 15.43 -12.53 -2.53
N GLY A 38 16.35 -11.88 -1.80
CA GLY A 38 17.26 -10.86 -2.34
C GLY A 38 17.45 -9.70 -1.37
N LEU A 39 18.60 -9.02 -1.49
CA LEU A 39 18.99 -7.90 -0.61
C LEU A 39 17.93 -6.80 -0.55
N ARG A 40 17.20 -6.60 -1.66
CA ARG A 40 16.07 -5.66 -1.81
C ARG A 40 14.82 -6.33 -2.40
N GLY A 41 14.63 -7.62 -2.15
CA GLY A 41 13.49 -8.35 -2.73
C GLY A 41 12.16 -7.67 -2.38
N PRO A 42 11.30 -7.38 -3.39
CA PRO A 42 10.05 -6.67 -3.16
C PRO A 42 9.08 -7.50 -2.33
N PHE A 43 8.18 -6.81 -1.65
CA PHE A 43 7.05 -7.43 -1.00
C PHE A 43 5.98 -7.70 -2.06
N LEU A 44 5.42 -8.90 -2.03
CA LEU A 44 4.28 -9.30 -2.83
C LEU A 44 3.03 -9.17 -2.00
N PHE A 45 2.03 -8.48 -2.54
CA PHE A 45 0.77 -8.17 -1.88
C PHE A 45 -0.37 -8.87 -2.61
N PRO A 46 -1.30 -9.49 -1.87
CA PRO A 46 -2.47 -10.05 -2.50
C PRO A 46 -3.42 -8.91 -2.94
N PRO A 47 -4.08 -9.03 -4.11
CA PRO A 47 -4.95 -7.98 -4.64
C PRO A 47 -6.13 -7.66 -3.69
N SER A 48 -6.59 -8.66 -2.93
CA SER A 48 -7.63 -8.50 -1.91
C SER A 48 -7.22 -7.51 -0.81
N GLU A 49 -5.96 -7.54 -0.38
CA GLU A 49 -5.47 -6.64 0.68
C GLU A 49 -5.33 -5.21 0.16
N ILE A 50 -4.83 -5.05 -1.07
CA ILE A 50 -4.77 -3.74 -1.74
C ILE A 50 -6.18 -3.14 -1.87
N LYS A 51 -7.17 -3.95 -2.27
CA LYS A 51 -8.56 -3.50 -2.40
C LYS A 51 -9.16 -3.12 -1.04
N ARG A 52 -8.90 -3.90 0.00
CA ARG A 52 -9.31 -3.59 1.38
C ARG A 52 -8.74 -2.24 1.82
N LEU A 53 -7.44 -2.06 1.66
CA LEU A 53 -6.75 -0.83 2.06
C LEU A 53 -7.25 0.38 1.27
N LYS A 54 -7.48 0.23 -0.03
CA LYS A 54 -8.05 1.28 -0.88
C LYS A 54 -9.44 1.70 -0.41
N ALA A 55 -10.29 0.75 -0.01
CA ALA A 55 -11.60 1.03 0.55
C ALA A 55 -11.51 1.73 1.92
N GLU A 56 -10.55 1.34 2.76
CA GLU A 56 -10.26 1.99 4.04
C GLU A 56 -9.80 3.45 3.84
N LEU A 57 -8.83 3.67 2.95
CA LEU A 57 -8.35 5.02 2.61
C LEU A 57 -9.45 5.91 2.03
N ALA A 58 -10.34 5.36 1.20
CA ALA A 58 -11.50 6.08 0.67
C ALA A 58 -12.54 6.41 1.76
N ARG A 59 -12.64 5.60 2.82
CA ARG A 59 -13.45 5.93 4.01
C ARG A 59 -12.78 7.02 4.84
N ASP A 60 -11.49 6.88 5.11
CA ASP A 60 -10.68 7.87 5.83
C ASP A 60 -10.67 9.23 5.12
N ALA A 61 -10.63 9.27 3.78
CA ALA A 61 -10.68 10.51 3.02
C ALA A 61 -12.03 11.23 3.16
N ARG A 62 -13.14 10.47 3.25
CA ARG A 62 -14.48 11.03 3.46
C ARG A 62 -14.66 11.59 4.87
N THR A 63 -14.04 10.96 5.87
CA THR A 63 -14.07 11.46 7.26
C THR A 63 -13.04 12.56 7.52
N ALA A 64 -11.91 12.54 6.81
CA ALA A 64 -10.78 13.46 6.99
C ALA A 64 -10.68 14.55 5.91
N GLY A 65 -11.77 14.86 5.20
CA GLY A 65 -11.84 15.84 4.10
C GLY A 65 -11.40 17.29 4.42
N ARG A 66 -10.75 17.53 5.56
CA ARG A 66 -10.24 18.84 5.98
C ARG A 66 -8.70 18.99 5.96
N SER A 67 -7.87 17.94 5.87
CA SER A 67 -6.46 18.10 6.34
C SER A 67 -5.29 17.61 5.48
N ARG A 68 -5.46 17.03 4.27
CA ARG A 68 -4.32 16.34 3.59
C ARG A 68 -4.05 16.66 2.12
N LYS A 69 -4.48 17.81 1.59
CA LYS A 69 -3.92 18.33 0.32
C LYS A 69 -2.68 19.17 0.64
N ALA A 70 -1.62 18.53 1.11
CA ALA A 70 -0.29 19.13 1.24
C ALA A 70 0.75 18.02 1.05
N ALA A 71 1.80 18.34 0.31
CA ALA A 71 2.93 17.49 -0.08
C ALA A 71 2.65 16.49 -1.23
N SER A 72 2.91 16.94 -2.46
CA SER A 72 4.23 16.67 -3.04
C SER A 72 4.57 17.80 -4.02
N ALA A 73 5.57 18.59 -3.63
CA ALA A 73 6.40 19.40 -4.50
C ALA A 73 7.52 18.52 -5.08
#